data_AF-A0AA39ZXA5-F1
#
_entry.id   AF-A0AA39ZXA5-F1
#
_cell.length_a   1.000
_cell.length_b   1.000
_cell.length_c   1.000
_cell.angle_alpha   90.00
_cell.angle_beta   90.00
_cell.angle_gamma   90.00
#
_symmetry.space_group_name_H-M   'P 1'
#
loop_
_entity.id
_entity.type
_entity.pdbx_description
1 polymer ?
#
loop_
_entity_poly.entity_id
_entity_poly.type
_entity_poly.pdbx_seq_one_letter_code
_entity_poly.pdbx_strand_id
1 'polypeptide(L)'
;PSRTFPNFPNIAQLVSFDTGFAALSTTGTVYTWGDERYPACLGREPTAESPAGSPSPVPDLADLPTGPITKLSACGYLLAVLTAGNDLYCWGHPGRTPPSILSHVSVRESPGPVVIDEYDIADVAVGEAHLIALTTSGEVFVLGDNTNGQLGLGPQVTAAAGWTRVSLDSESGKGLSEAKVVVGVAAGPRNSFLIVQNQT
;
A
#
# COMPACT_ATOMS: atom_id res chain seq x y z
N PRO A 1 -18.77 -19.95 8.72
CA PRO A 1 -19.03 -19.83 10.17
C PRO A 1 -18.59 -18.44 10.63
N SER A 2 -19.38 -17.74 11.46
CA SER A 2 -18.92 -16.50 12.09
C SER A 2 -17.79 -16.80 13.09
N ARG A 3 -16.80 -15.90 13.16
CA ARG A 3 -15.71 -15.96 14.13
C ARG A 3 -15.63 -14.64 14.88
N THR A 4 -15.22 -14.70 16.14
CA THR A 4 -15.01 -13.53 17.00
C THR A 4 -13.66 -13.68 17.68
N PHE A 5 -12.91 -12.59 17.79
CA PHE A 5 -11.58 -12.58 18.39
C PHE A 5 -11.63 -11.71 19.66
N PRO A 6 -11.96 -12.31 20.82
CA PRO A 6 -11.99 -11.56 22.07
C PRO A 6 -10.57 -11.09 22.44
N ASN A 7 -10.47 -9.96 23.14
CA ASN A 7 -9.19 -9.35 23.54
C ASN A 7 -8.29 -8.89 22.37
N PHE A 8 -8.88 -8.62 21.20
CA PHE A 8 -8.16 -7.98 20.10
C PHE A 8 -7.85 -6.51 20.44
N PRO A 9 -6.64 -5.99 20.12
CA PRO A 9 -6.26 -4.63 20.50
C PRO A 9 -7.13 -3.57 19.84
N ASN A 10 -7.07 -2.33 20.35
CA ASN A 10 -7.72 -1.19 19.72
C ASN A 10 -7.15 -0.97 18.31
N ILE A 11 -8.02 -1.00 17.31
CA ILE A 11 -7.65 -0.92 15.90
C ILE A 11 -7.83 0.51 15.38
N ALA A 12 -6.80 1.03 14.73
CA ALA A 12 -6.81 2.30 14.02
C ALA A 12 -7.30 2.15 12.57
N GLN A 13 -6.93 1.04 11.90
CA GLN A 13 -7.34 0.76 10.52
C GLN A 13 -7.63 -0.73 10.33
N LEU A 14 -8.66 -1.05 9.55
CA LEU A 14 -9.00 -2.40 9.12
C LEU A 14 -9.20 -2.39 7.60
N VAL A 15 -8.51 -3.26 6.89
CA VAL A 15 -8.60 -3.41 5.43
C VAL A 15 -8.90 -4.85 5.05
N SER A 16 -9.58 -5.03 3.92
CA SER A 16 -9.82 -6.34 3.30
C SER A 16 -9.09 -6.43 1.97
N PHE A 17 -8.63 -7.62 1.62
CA PHE A 17 -8.05 -7.97 0.32
C PHE A 17 -8.57 -9.34 -0.13
N ASP A 18 -8.25 -9.78 -1.34
CA ASP A 18 -8.94 -10.93 -1.98
C ASP A 18 -8.89 -12.23 -1.17
N THR A 19 -7.84 -12.38 -0.36
CA THR A 19 -7.53 -13.61 0.37
C THR A 19 -7.56 -13.42 1.89
N GLY A 20 -7.97 -12.26 2.39
CA GLY A 20 -7.96 -12.02 3.83
C GLY A 20 -8.22 -10.58 4.27
N PHE A 21 -7.77 -10.29 5.48
CA PHE A 21 -7.88 -8.99 6.14
C PHE A 21 -6.56 -8.65 6.80
N ALA A 22 -6.32 -7.35 6.95
CA ALA A 22 -5.23 -6.83 7.75
C ALA A 22 -5.74 -5.70 8.65
N ALA A 23 -5.19 -5.61 9.86
CA ALA A 23 -5.54 -4.58 10.82
C ALA A 23 -4.29 -3.92 11.37
N LEU A 24 -4.36 -2.60 11.55
CA LEU A 24 -3.34 -1.79 12.22
C LEU A 24 -3.86 -1.39 13.59
N SER A 25 -3.16 -1.78 14.66
CA SER A 25 -3.49 -1.32 16.01
C SER A 25 -3.15 0.16 16.21
N THR A 26 -3.76 0.78 17.21
CA THR A 26 -3.44 2.14 17.68
C THR A 26 -2.01 2.28 18.22
N THR A 27 -1.32 1.17 18.49
CA THR A 27 0.10 1.14 18.89
C THR A 27 1.05 0.86 17.72
N GLY A 28 0.51 0.73 16.49
CA GLY A 28 1.29 0.52 15.28
C GLY A 28 1.69 -0.93 14.99
N THR A 29 1.02 -1.90 15.62
CA THR A 29 1.20 -3.34 15.33
C THR A 29 0.28 -3.76 14.19
N VAL A 30 0.83 -4.46 13.19
CA VAL A 30 0.06 -4.99 12.06
C VAL A 30 -0.31 -6.45 12.31
N TYR A 31 -1.58 -6.78 12.09
CA TYR A 31 -2.12 -8.14 12.18
C TYR A 31 -2.68 -8.55 10.82
N THR A 32 -2.45 -9.80 10.41
CA THR A 32 -2.98 -10.37 9.17
C THR A 32 -3.67 -11.70 9.44
N TRP A 33 -4.72 -11.98 8.67
CA TRP A 33 -5.39 -13.28 8.64
C TRP A 33 -6.15 -13.49 7.35
N GLY A 34 -6.34 -14.75 6.96
CA GLY A 34 -6.93 -15.08 5.67
C GLY A 34 -6.83 -16.55 5.31
N ASP A 35 -6.86 -16.78 4.01
CA ASP A 35 -6.81 -18.09 3.37
C ASP A 35 -5.40 -18.69 3.41
N GLU A 36 -5.26 -19.85 4.03
CA GLU A 36 -3.98 -20.58 4.17
C GLU A 36 -3.40 -21.04 2.83
N ARG A 37 -4.19 -21.05 1.76
CA ARG A 37 -3.72 -21.35 0.39
C ARG A 37 -2.91 -20.21 -0.22
N TYR A 38 -2.92 -19.03 0.40
CA TYR A 38 -2.21 -17.83 -0.03
C TYR A 38 -1.35 -17.24 1.09
N PRO A 39 -0.41 -18.02 1.67
CA PRO A 39 0.35 -17.60 2.85
C PRO A 39 1.22 -16.36 2.57
N ALA A 40 1.67 -16.17 1.33
CA ALA A 40 2.42 -15.01 0.89
C ALA A 40 1.73 -13.65 1.16
N CYS A 41 0.39 -13.61 1.18
CA CYS A 41 -0.36 -12.38 1.48
C CYS A 41 -0.37 -12.04 2.97
N LEU A 42 -0.01 -12.98 3.85
CA LEU A 42 -0.04 -12.76 5.30
C LEU A 42 1.19 -12.00 5.79
N GLY A 43 2.28 -11.96 5.02
CA GLY A 43 3.52 -11.28 5.42
C GLY A 43 4.26 -11.98 6.56
N ARG A 44 3.87 -13.20 6.90
CA ARG A 44 4.36 -14.00 8.03
C ARG A 44 4.13 -15.47 7.73
N GLU A 45 4.94 -16.34 8.31
CA GLU A 45 4.73 -17.78 8.25
C GLU A 45 3.54 -18.20 9.15
N PRO A 46 2.53 -18.91 8.63
CA PRO A 46 1.48 -19.49 9.46
C PRO A 46 1.99 -20.64 10.33
N THR A 47 1.70 -20.60 11.63
CA THR A 47 2.04 -21.69 12.58
C THR A 47 0.83 -22.10 13.40
N ALA A 48 0.99 -23.09 14.29
CA ALA A 48 -0.08 -23.48 15.22
C ALA A 48 -0.45 -22.32 16.17
N GLU A 49 0.55 -21.54 16.59
CA GLU A 49 0.41 -20.37 17.47
C GLU A 49 0.00 -19.10 16.71
N SER A 50 0.25 -19.06 15.40
CA SER A 50 -0.03 -17.93 14.51
C SER A 50 -0.80 -18.42 13.27
N PRO A 51 -2.02 -18.97 13.43
CA PRO A 51 -2.72 -19.61 12.32
C PRO A 51 -3.15 -18.60 11.26
N ALA A 52 -3.20 -19.04 9.99
CA ALA A 52 -3.62 -18.18 8.87
C ALA A 52 -5.02 -17.61 9.07
N GLY A 53 -5.96 -18.42 9.56
CA GLY A 53 -7.37 -18.03 9.72
C GLY A 53 -7.70 -17.19 10.96
N SER A 54 -6.71 -16.71 11.72
CA SER A 54 -6.91 -15.85 12.89
C SER A 54 -5.96 -14.65 12.88
N PRO A 55 -6.40 -13.45 13.31
CA PRO A 55 -5.54 -12.28 13.39
C PRO A 55 -4.29 -12.58 14.20
N SER A 56 -3.14 -12.53 13.56
CA SER A 56 -1.85 -12.73 14.23
C SER A 56 -0.86 -11.66 13.75
N PRO A 57 0.07 -11.22 14.61
CA PRO A 57 0.96 -10.12 14.30
C PRO A 57 1.93 -10.50 13.16
N VAL A 58 2.35 -9.49 12.40
CA VAL A 58 3.42 -9.60 11.40
C VAL A 58 4.74 -9.22 12.08
N PRO A 59 5.58 -10.19 12.49
CA PRO A 59 6.74 -9.94 13.34
C PRO A 59 7.84 -9.13 12.63
N ASP A 60 7.97 -9.26 11.30
CA ASP A 60 8.97 -8.54 10.52
C ASP A 60 8.73 -7.02 10.45
N LEU A 61 7.54 -6.57 10.87
CA LEU A 61 7.21 -5.14 11.04
C LEU A 61 7.38 -4.66 12.47
N ALA A 62 7.76 -5.54 13.41
CA ALA A 62 8.08 -5.15 14.76
C ALA A 62 9.46 -4.49 14.80
N ASP A 63 9.60 -3.46 15.64
CA ASP A 63 10.88 -2.82 15.97
C ASP A 63 11.70 -2.33 14.77
N LEU A 64 11.01 -1.86 13.71
CA LEU A 64 11.66 -1.23 12.56
C LEU A 64 12.43 0.04 12.98
N PRO A 65 13.57 0.34 12.34
CA PRO A 65 14.44 1.46 12.72
C PRO A 65 13.75 2.83 12.59
N THR A 66 12.75 2.92 11.71
CA THR A 66 11.96 4.14 11.47
C THR A 66 10.62 4.14 12.23
N GLY A 67 10.51 3.31 13.27
CA GLY A 67 9.41 3.36 14.23
C GLY A 67 8.17 2.56 13.81
N PRO A 68 7.08 2.70 14.58
CA PRO A 68 5.88 1.87 14.42
C PRO A 68 5.14 2.17 13.12
N ILE A 69 4.25 1.26 12.72
CA ILE A 69 3.42 1.45 11.52
C ILE A 69 2.35 2.50 11.76
N THR A 70 2.18 3.42 10.82
CA THR A 70 1.22 4.54 10.88
C THR A 70 0.11 4.42 9.84
N LYS A 71 0.34 3.68 8.75
CA LYS A 71 -0.66 3.42 7.72
C LYS A 71 -0.55 2.00 7.16
N LEU A 72 -1.70 1.45 6.80
CA LEU A 72 -1.88 0.17 6.14
C LEU A 72 -2.78 0.34 4.90
N SER A 73 -2.38 -0.23 3.78
CA SER A 73 -3.17 -0.29 2.55
C SER A 73 -3.08 -1.68 1.93
N ALA A 74 -4.19 -2.19 1.39
CA ALA A 74 -4.24 -3.50 0.76
C ALA A 74 -5.29 -3.57 -0.35
N CYS A 75 -5.00 -4.27 -1.43
CA CYS A 75 -5.96 -4.62 -2.47
C CYS A 75 -5.44 -5.82 -3.28
N GLY A 76 -6.35 -6.66 -3.77
CA GLY A 76 -5.98 -7.88 -4.50
C GLY A 76 -5.11 -8.79 -3.63
N TYR A 77 -3.85 -8.97 -4.06
CA TYR A 77 -2.85 -9.84 -3.41
C TYR A 77 -1.65 -9.05 -2.87
N LEU A 78 -1.76 -7.72 -2.78
CA LEU A 78 -0.67 -6.83 -2.40
C LEU A 78 -1.07 -6.00 -1.16
N LEU A 79 -0.10 -5.81 -0.28
CA LEU A 79 -0.23 -5.04 0.94
C LEU A 79 0.97 -4.11 1.07
N ALA A 80 0.73 -2.92 1.61
CA ALA A 80 1.76 -1.94 1.89
C ALA A 80 1.52 -1.25 3.23
N VAL A 81 2.60 -0.86 3.89
CA VAL A 81 2.58 -0.14 5.17
C VAL A 81 3.59 1.00 5.18
N LEU A 82 3.31 2.03 5.97
CA LEU A 82 4.22 3.14 6.24
C LEU A 82 4.65 3.13 7.69
N THR A 83 5.94 3.39 7.95
CA THR A 83 6.46 3.61 9.30
C THR A 83 6.26 5.08 9.73
N ALA A 84 6.46 5.36 11.01
CA ALA A 84 6.43 6.73 11.54
C ALA A 84 7.55 7.63 10.99
N GLY A 85 8.64 7.01 10.51
CA GLY A 85 9.74 7.67 9.82
C GLY A 85 9.59 7.71 8.30
N ASN A 86 8.39 7.44 7.76
CA ASN A 86 8.04 7.56 6.34
C ASN A 86 8.68 6.51 5.41
N ASP A 87 9.11 5.36 5.94
CA ASP A 87 9.57 4.24 5.13
C ASP A 87 8.39 3.41 4.64
N LEU A 88 8.44 3.02 3.37
CA LEU A 88 7.45 2.15 2.73
C LEU A 88 7.91 0.69 2.74
N TYR A 89 7.03 -0.20 3.18
CA TYR A 89 7.21 -1.65 3.05
C TYR A 89 6.05 -2.26 2.28
N CYS A 90 6.33 -3.30 1.51
CA CYS A 90 5.34 -3.99 0.66
C CYS A 90 5.57 -5.50 0.67
N TRP A 91 4.48 -6.26 0.59
CA TRP A 91 4.50 -7.72 0.44
C TRP A 91 3.24 -8.22 -0.27
N GLY A 92 3.25 -9.49 -0.63
CA GLY A 92 2.13 -10.10 -1.32
C GLY A 92 2.50 -11.36 -2.07
N HIS A 93 1.57 -11.84 -2.90
CA HIS A 93 1.77 -13.07 -3.63
C HIS A 93 2.46 -12.82 -4.99
N PRO A 94 3.76 -13.18 -5.17
CA PRO A 94 4.51 -12.85 -6.38
C PRO A 94 3.89 -13.45 -7.66
N GLY A 95 3.35 -14.67 -7.59
CA GLY A 95 2.66 -15.31 -8.73
C GLY A 95 1.25 -14.79 -9.03
N ARG A 96 0.80 -13.73 -8.35
CA ARG A 96 -0.50 -13.06 -8.56
C ARG A 96 -0.35 -11.54 -8.74
N THR A 97 0.79 -10.98 -8.37
CA THR A 97 1.13 -9.59 -8.66
C THR A 97 1.55 -9.42 -10.12
N PRO A 98 1.06 -8.38 -10.83
CA PRO A 98 1.46 -8.11 -12.21
C PRO A 98 2.97 -7.84 -12.38
N PRO A 99 3.57 -8.23 -13.52
CA PRO A 99 4.99 -7.97 -13.80
C PRO A 99 5.40 -6.49 -13.72
N SER A 100 4.49 -5.57 -14.05
CA SER A 100 4.73 -4.12 -13.98
C SER A 100 5.03 -3.61 -12.56
N ILE A 101 4.61 -4.34 -11.52
CA ILE A 101 4.95 -4.04 -10.13
C ILE A 101 6.21 -4.83 -9.71
N LEU A 102 6.29 -6.11 -10.07
CA LEU A 102 7.37 -7.02 -9.65
C LEU A 102 8.77 -6.58 -10.07
N SER A 103 8.89 -5.81 -11.16
CA SER A 103 10.19 -5.31 -11.61
C SER A 103 10.76 -4.17 -10.75
N HIS A 104 9.95 -3.54 -9.90
CA HIS A 104 10.34 -2.38 -9.08
C HIS A 104 10.01 -2.51 -7.60
N VAL A 105 9.17 -3.49 -7.25
CA VAL A 105 8.87 -3.85 -5.87
C VAL A 105 9.23 -5.32 -5.71
N SER A 106 10.17 -5.60 -4.79
CA SER A 106 10.49 -6.96 -4.40
C SER A 106 9.34 -7.55 -3.58
N VAL A 107 8.26 -7.95 -4.25
CA VAL A 107 7.12 -8.60 -3.61
C VAL A 107 7.54 -9.99 -3.14
N ARG A 108 7.59 -10.14 -1.82
CA ARG A 108 7.97 -11.36 -1.11
C ARG A 108 6.83 -11.80 -0.22
N GLU A 109 6.97 -13.00 0.33
CA GLU A 109 6.06 -13.55 1.33
C GLU A 109 6.19 -12.88 2.71
N SER A 110 7.16 -11.96 2.85
CA SER A 110 7.37 -11.08 3.99
C SER A 110 7.50 -9.61 3.55
N PRO A 111 7.21 -8.64 4.43
CA PRO A 111 7.42 -7.22 4.19
C PRO A 111 8.84 -6.89 3.76
N GLY A 112 8.98 -6.35 2.55
CA GLY A 112 10.24 -5.84 2.02
C GLY A 112 10.21 -4.31 1.89
N PRO A 113 11.33 -3.61 2.15
CA PRO A 113 11.40 -2.17 1.95
C PRO A 113 11.24 -1.82 0.47
N VAL A 114 10.61 -0.69 0.22
CA VAL A 114 10.40 -0.11 -1.11
C VAL A 114 11.01 1.27 -1.13
N VAL A 115 11.94 1.50 -2.06
CA VAL A 115 12.63 2.77 -2.23
C VAL A 115 12.09 3.46 -3.49
N ILE A 116 11.75 4.74 -3.35
CA ILE A 116 11.34 5.62 -4.46
C ILE A 116 12.38 6.74 -4.54
N ASP A 117 13.44 6.51 -5.31
CA ASP A 117 14.60 7.41 -5.41
C ASP A 117 15.08 7.88 -4.02
N GLU A 118 15.19 9.19 -3.79
CA GLU A 118 15.54 9.80 -2.51
C GLU A 118 14.35 10.27 -1.65
N TYR A 119 13.11 9.89 -1.98
CA TYR A 119 11.92 10.44 -1.34
C TYR A 119 11.43 9.64 -0.12
N ASP A 120 11.08 10.37 0.94
CA ASP A 120 10.28 9.89 2.06
C ASP A 120 8.79 9.86 1.69
N ILE A 121 8.06 8.86 2.16
CA ILE A 121 6.66 8.62 1.76
C ILE A 121 5.68 9.09 2.87
N ALA A 122 4.91 10.11 2.55
CA ALA A 122 3.86 10.64 3.43
C ALA A 122 2.57 9.82 3.34
N ASP A 123 2.25 9.27 2.16
CA ASP A 123 1.05 8.47 2.00
C ASP A 123 1.17 7.38 0.91
N VAL A 124 0.44 6.28 1.05
CA VAL A 124 0.41 5.18 0.08
C VAL A 124 -1.00 4.61 -0.11
N ALA A 125 -1.30 4.22 -1.35
CA ALA A 125 -2.49 3.46 -1.70
C ALA A 125 -2.16 2.30 -2.65
N VAL A 126 -2.83 1.17 -2.43
CA VAL A 126 -2.65 -0.07 -3.20
C VAL A 126 -3.96 -0.37 -3.92
N GLY A 127 -3.91 -0.51 -5.24
CA GLY A 127 -4.98 -1.11 -6.04
C GLY A 127 -4.66 -2.55 -6.45
N GLU A 128 -5.51 -3.17 -7.26
CA GLU A 128 -5.37 -4.58 -7.66
C GLU A 128 -4.07 -4.83 -8.45
N ALA A 129 -3.72 -3.85 -9.29
CA ALA A 129 -2.61 -3.91 -10.23
C ALA A 129 -1.80 -2.59 -10.29
N HIS A 130 -1.92 -1.73 -9.28
CA HIS A 130 -1.16 -0.47 -9.23
C HIS A 130 -0.88 0.00 -7.80
N LEU A 131 0.14 0.86 -7.65
CA LEU A 131 0.43 1.60 -6.42
C LEU A 131 0.44 3.11 -6.71
N ILE A 132 0.10 3.87 -5.68
CA ILE A 132 0.22 5.32 -5.65
C ILE A 132 0.97 5.67 -4.36
N ALA A 133 2.03 6.46 -4.47
CA ALA A 133 2.78 6.99 -3.34
C ALA A 133 2.77 8.52 -3.40
N LEU A 134 2.53 9.16 -2.25
CA LEU A 134 2.67 10.58 -2.03
C LEU A 134 3.92 10.79 -1.19
N THR A 135 4.84 11.62 -1.67
CA THR A 135 6.06 11.96 -0.94
C THR A 135 5.79 13.05 0.09
N THR A 136 6.68 13.20 1.08
CA THR A 136 6.62 14.29 2.07
C THR A 136 6.82 15.68 1.45
N SER A 137 7.43 15.75 0.26
CA SER A 137 7.59 16.97 -0.53
C SER A 137 6.40 17.26 -1.47
N GLY A 138 5.39 16.39 -1.50
CA GLY A 138 4.12 16.61 -2.20
C GLY A 138 4.05 16.04 -3.62
N GLU A 139 5.05 15.30 -4.06
CA GLU A 139 5.06 14.58 -5.33
C GLU A 139 4.23 13.31 -5.26
N VAL A 140 3.54 13.01 -6.37
CA VAL A 140 2.80 11.76 -6.53
C VAL A 140 3.55 10.86 -7.51
N PHE A 141 3.85 9.64 -7.08
CA PHE A 141 4.43 8.58 -7.90
C PHE A 141 3.43 7.45 -8.07
N VAL A 142 3.43 6.86 -9.27
CA VAL A 142 2.55 5.75 -9.65
C VAL A 142 3.35 4.62 -10.27
N LEU A 143 2.89 3.39 -10.05
CA LEU A 143 3.50 2.17 -10.57
C LEU A 143 2.41 1.17 -10.96
N GLY A 144 2.62 0.40 -12.04
CA GLY A 144 1.78 -0.75 -12.36
C GLY A 144 0.96 -0.61 -13.65
N ASP A 145 -0.21 -1.23 -13.68
CA ASP A 145 -1.14 -1.21 -14.81
C ASP A 145 -1.83 0.15 -14.99
N ASN A 146 -2.00 0.59 -16.23
CA ASN A 146 -2.74 1.80 -16.59
C ASN A 146 -3.82 1.55 -17.66
N THR A 147 -4.23 0.29 -17.89
CA THR A 147 -5.19 -0.03 -18.95
C THR A 147 -6.58 0.58 -18.73
N ASN A 148 -6.87 1.00 -17.49
CA ASN A 148 -8.11 1.69 -17.11
C ASN A 148 -7.86 3.19 -16.83
N GLY A 149 -6.66 3.70 -17.08
CA GLY A 149 -6.27 5.09 -16.79
C GLY A 149 -5.99 5.39 -15.31
N GLN A 150 -5.89 4.36 -14.46
CA GLN A 150 -5.73 4.51 -13.01
C GLN A 150 -4.47 5.29 -12.60
N LEU A 151 -3.38 5.21 -13.36
CA LEU A 151 -2.14 5.94 -13.06
C LEU A 151 -2.21 7.42 -13.43
N GLY A 152 -3.22 7.85 -14.19
CA GLY A 152 -3.35 9.25 -14.59
C GLY A 152 -2.24 9.72 -15.53
N LEU A 153 -1.54 8.83 -16.25
CA LEU A 153 -0.41 9.18 -17.14
C LEU A 153 -0.84 9.55 -18.58
N GLY A 154 -2.14 9.62 -18.85
CA GLY A 154 -2.71 9.90 -20.17
C GLY A 154 -2.99 8.64 -21.00
N PRO A 155 -3.77 8.75 -22.08
CA PRO A 155 -4.38 7.61 -22.78
C PRO A 155 -3.39 6.76 -23.60
N GLN A 156 -2.19 7.28 -23.87
CA GLN A 156 -1.16 6.56 -24.64
C GLN A 156 -0.28 5.66 -23.76
N VAL A 157 -0.37 5.79 -22.44
CA VAL A 157 0.41 5.01 -21.48
C VAL A 157 -0.45 3.87 -20.96
N THR A 158 -0.04 2.63 -21.17
CA THR A 158 -0.80 1.44 -20.74
C THR A 158 -0.27 0.82 -19.44
N ALA A 159 0.95 1.16 -19.02
CA ALA A 159 1.53 0.77 -17.75
C ALA A 159 2.72 1.68 -17.40
N ALA A 160 3.06 1.75 -16.11
CA ALA A 160 4.32 2.29 -15.62
C ALA A 160 5.20 1.12 -15.14
N ALA A 161 6.28 0.86 -15.87
CA ALA A 161 7.30 -0.15 -15.52
C ALA A 161 8.44 0.51 -14.73
N GLY A 162 8.07 1.19 -13.65
CA GLY A 162 8.95 2.02 -12.84
C GLY A 162 8.15 3.09 -12.10
N TRP A 163 8.62 3.49 -10.92
CA TRP A 163 8.01 4.61 -10.20
C TRP A 163 8.03 5.85 -11.09
N THR A 164 6.85 6.28 -11.52
CA THR A 164 6.70 7.37 -12.47
C THR A 164 6.01 8.53 -11.77
N ARG A 165 6.66 9.69 -11.75
CA ARG A 165 6.05 10.91 -11.21
C ARG A 165 4.88 11.35 -12.08
N VAL A 166 3.73 11.62 -11.45
CA VAL A 166 2.57 12.20 -12.12
C VAL A 166 2.78 13.71 -12.24
N SER A 167 2.69 14.26 -13.46
CA SER A 167 2.62 15.72 -13.62
C SER A 167 1.22 16.21 -13.28
N LEU A 168 1.16 17.12 -12.30
CA LEU A 168 -0.04 17.78 -11.79
C LEU A 168 -0.01 19.29 -12.02
N ASP A 169 0.81 19.76 -12.97
CA ASP A 169 0.88 21.18 -13.34
C ASP A 169 -0.30 21.62 -14.22
N SER A 170 -0.60 22.92 -14.24
CA SER A 170 -1.67 23.50 -15.08
C SER A 170 -1.47 23.26 -16.57
N GLU A 171 -0.22 23.14 -17.01
CA GLU A 171 0.13 22.93 -18.42
C GLU A 171 -0.27 21.54 -18.92
N SER A 172 -0.29 20.52 -18.05
CA SER A 172 -0.74 19.16 -18.37
C SER A 172 -2.27 19.02 -18.55
N GLY A 173 -3.04 20.09 -18.33
CA GLY A 173 -4.51 20.04 -18.36
C GLY A 173 -5.16 19.26 -17.20
N LYS A 174 -4.33 18.74 -16.28
CA LYS A 174 -4.74 18.04 -15.04
C LYS A 174 -4.48 18.90 -13.79
N GLY A 175 -4.08 20.14 -14.01
CA GLY A 175 -3.30 20.87 -13.03
C GLY A 175 -4.04 21.27 -11.79
N LEU A 176 -3.39 20.99 -10.67
CA LEU A 176 -3.64 21.73 -9.45
C LEU A 176 -3.06 23.14 -9.65
N SER A 177 -3.86 24.16 -9.38
CA SER A 177 -3.33 25.53 -9.21
C SER A 177 -2.21 25.52 -8.18
N GLU A 178 -1.23 26.41 -8.26
CA GLU A 178 -0.16 26.56 -7.25
C GLU A 178 -0.71 26.69 -5.81
N ALA A 179 -1.94 27.18 -5.66
CA ALA A 179 -2.66 27.26 -4.39
C ALA A 179 -3.20 25.92 -3.86
N LYS A 180 -2.90 24.76 -4.47
CA LYS A 180 -3.40 23.45 -4.05
C LYS A 180 -2.27 22.45 -3.91
N VAL A 181 -2.37 21.62 -2.88
CA VAL A 181 -1.44 20.52 -2.59
C VAL A 181 -2.17 19.19 -2.44
N VAL A 182 -1.51 18.10 -2.81
CA VAL A 182 -1.99 16.74 -2.55
C VAL A 182 -1.67 16.41 -1.09
N VAL A 183 -2.68 15.97 -0.35
CA VAL A 183 -2.58 15.66 1.10
C VAL A 183 -2.92 14.21 1.42
N GLY A 184 -3.28 13.41 0.41
CA GLY A 184 -3.51 11.99 0.58
C GLY A 184 -3.85 11.29 -0.73
N VAL A 185 -3.71 9.96 -0.70
CA VAL A 185 -3.98 9.07 -1.83
C VAL A 185 -4.88 7.92 -1.41
N ALA A 186 -5.75 7.50 -2.33
CA ALA A 186 -6.59 6.31 -2.18
C ALA A 186 -6.71 5.58 -3.52
N ALA A 187 -6.96 4.27 -3.45
CA ALA A 187 -7.11 3.43 -4.63
C ALA A 187 -8.24 2.43 -4.43
N GLY A 188 -9.02 2.20 -5.47
CA GLY A 188 -9.82 1.00 -5.64
C GLY A 188 -9.06 -0.02 -6.50
N PRO A 189 -9.72 -1.11 -6.92
CA PRO A 189 -9.07 -2.14 -7.73
C PRO A 189 -8.43 -1.57 -9.02
N ARG A 190 -9.16 -0.70 -9.72
CA ARG A 190 -8.79 -0.16 -11.05
C ARG A 190 -9.00 1.35 -11.17
N ASN A 191 -8.98 2.05 -10.04
CA ASN A 191 -9.12 3.49 -9.99
C ASN A 191 -8.28 4.07 -8.87
N SER A 192 -8.04 5.37 -8.98
CA SER A 192 -7.14 6.12 -8.10
C SER A 192 -7.80 7.44 -7.74
N PHE A 193 -7.47 7.94 -6.56
CA PHE A 193 -8.03 9.17 -6.04
C PHE A 193 -6.95 9.96 -5.30
N LEU A 194 -6.84 11.25 -5.63
CA LEU A 194 -5.98 12.20 -4.93
C LEU A 194 -6.85 13.12 -4.08
N ILE A 195 -6.50 13.27 -2.81
CA ILE A 195 -7.13 14.24 -1.91
C ILE A 195 -6.29 15.52 -1.98
N VAL A 196 -6.95 16.64 -2.26
CA VAL A 196 -6.29 17.93 -2.45
C VAL A 196 -6.86 18.98 -1.53
N GLN A 197 -6.00 19.85 -1.01
CA GLN A 197 -6.36 20.94 -0.12
C GLN A 197 -5.78 22.25 -0.64
N ASN A 198 -6.47 23.37 -0.37
CA ASN A 198 -5.91 24.69 -0.65
C ASN A 198 -4.77 24.98 0.33
N GLN A 199 -3.67 25.53 -0.17
CA GLN A 199 -2.64 26.15 0.66
C GLN A 199 -3.26 27.37 1.38
N THR A 200 -3.09 27.43 2.70
CA THR A 200 -3.46 28.58 3.53
C THR A 200 -2.41 29.67 3.48
#